data_AF-A0A0S2W680-F1
#
_entry.id   AF-A0A0S2W680-F1
#
_cell.length_a   1.000
_cell.length_b   1.000
_cell.length_c   1.000
_cell.angle_alpha   90.00
_cell.angle_beta   90.00
_cell.angle_gamma   90.00
#
_symmetry.space_group_name_H-M   'P 1'
#
loop_
_entity.id
_entity.type
_entity.pdbx_description
1 polymer ?
#
loop_
_entity_poly.entity_id
_entity_poly.type
_entity_poly.pdbx_seq_one_letter_code
_entity_poly.pdbx_strand_id
1 'polypeptide(L)'
;MEYLAHTSGARVQTLLEHLEGTAELAERFGAAFGSGDFARMTALAHDLGKYSSAFQRRLRGDPGRVDHSTFGAQAVRTVGGLIPAYCVAGHHGGLTDSGGTADTGDEPTLYGRLRRKGLPDCGAYQNEITLSPAKPWRC
;
A
#
# COMPACT_ATOMS: atom_id res chain seq x y z
N MET A 1 -8.38 11.29 -13.99
CA MET A 1 -8.32 12.22 -12.83
C MET A 1 -6.91 12.08 -12.28
N GLU A 2 -6.22 13.17 -11.99
CA GLU A 2 -4.87 13.11 -11.43
C GLU A 2 -4.93 12.85 -9.92
N TYR A 3 -4.17 11.85 -9.45
CA TYR A 3 -4.09 11.49 -8.04
C TYR A 3 -2.76 11.95 -7.47
N LEU A 4 -2.80 12.54 -6.27
CA LEU A 4 -1.61 13.09 -5.62
C LEU A 4 -1.19 12.20 -4.44
N ALA A 5 0.12 12.01 -4.27
CA ALA A 5 0.68 11.39 -3.07
C ALA A 5 0.92 12.43 -1.97
N HIS A 6 1.57 13.53 -2.33
CA HIS A 6 2.01 14.58 -1.41
C HIS A 6 1.86 15.97 -2.03
N THR A 7 1.62 16.96 -1.17
CA THR A 7 1.70 18.38 -1.48
C THR A 7 2.59 19.06 -0.43
N SER A 8 3.50 19.93 -0.87
CA SER A 8 4.38 20.70 0.00
C SER A 8 4.56 22.10 -0.57
N GLY A 9 3.79 23.06 -0.03
CA GLY A 9 3.67 24.39 -0.61
C GLY A 9 3.18 24.30 -2.06
N ALA A 10 3.96 24.82 -3.01
CA ALA A 10 3.67 24.74 -4.43
C ALA A 10 4.09 23.40 -5.08
N ARG A 11 4.88 22.57 -4.39
CA ARG A 11 5.35 21.29 -4.94
C ARG A 11 4.27 20.24 -4.80
N VAL A 12 3.94 19.62 -5.92
CA VAL A 12 3.01 18.50 -6.03
C VAL A 12 3.79 17.28 -6.52
N GLN A 13 3.47 16.12 -5.97
CA GLN A 13 3.96 14.84 -6.47
C GLN A 13 2.75 13.95 -6.77
N THR A 14 2.68 13.44 -7.99
CA THR A 14 1.62 12.52 -8.37
C THR A 14 1.77 11.20 -7.62
N LEU A 15 0.67 10.47 -7.48
CA LEU A 15 0.68 9.17 -6.82
C LEU A 15 1.47 8.14 -7.63
N LEU A 16 1.35 8.16 -8.95
CA LEU A 16 2.14 7.29 -9.83
C LEU A 16 3.64 7.52 -9.67
N GLU A 17 4.11 8.77 -9.73
CA GLU A 17 5.54 9.10 -9.52
C GLU A 17 6.05 8.63 -8.17
N HIS A 18 5.25 8.81 -7.11
CA HIS A 18 5.60 8.36 -5.76
C HIS A 18 5.71 6.84 -5.69
N LEU A 19 4.74 6.11 -6.24
CA LEU A 19 4.71 4.65 -6.19
C LEU A 19 5.85 4.04 -7.01
N GLU A 20 6.05 4.48 -8.26
CA GLU A 20 7.13 3.96 -9.11
C GLU A 20 8.52 4.32 -8.57
N GLY A 21 8.73 5.56 -8.13
CA GLY A 21 10.00 5.98 -7.53
C GLY A 21 10.33 5.21 -6.24
N THR A 22 9.33 4.97 -5.38
CA THR A 22 9.51 4.15 -4.17
C THR A 22 9.79 2.70 -4.52
N ALA A 23 9.11 2.17 -5.54
CA ALA A 23 9.29 0.80 -5.99
C ALA A 23 10.67 0.55 -6.60
N GLU A 24 11.18 1.47 -7.41
CA GLU A 24 12.54 1.39 -7.97
C GLU A 24 13.61 1.34 -6.87
N LEU A 25 13.50 2.22 -5.87
CA LEU A 25 14.43 2.22 -4.74
C LEU A 25 14.32 0.93 -3.91
N ALA A 26 13.10 0.49 -3.62
CA ALA A 26 12.86 -0.75 -2.88
C ALA A 26 13.43 -1.97 -3.62
N GLU A 27 13.23 -2.05 -4.93
CA GLU A 27 13.81 -3.10 -5.78
C GLU A 27 15.33 -3.13 -5.67
N ARG A 28 15.98 -1.97 -5.81
CA ARG A 28 17.44 -1.85 -5.74
C ARG A 28 17.99 -2.26 -4.38
N PHE A 29 17.31 -1.90 -3.29
CA PHE A 29 17.71 -2.32 -1.95
C PHE A 29 17.45 -3.80 -1.70
N GLY A 30 16.32 -4.32 -2.17
CA GLY A 30 15.97 -5.75 -2.07
C GLY A 30 16.87 -6.64 -2.91
N ALA A 31 17.40 -6.14 -4.03
CA ALA A 31 18.28 -6.89 -4.92
C ALA A 31 19.54 -7.41 -4.21
N ALA A 32 20.07 -6.66 -3.24
CA ALA A 32 21.21 -7.10 -2.42
C ALA A 32 20.91 -8.38 -1.61
N PHE A 33 19.63 -8.70 -1.38
CA PHE A 33 19.16 -9.90 -0.69
C PHE A 33 18.46 -10.88 -1.63
N GLY A 34 18.56 -10.67 -2.95
CA GLY A 34 17.83 -11.46 -3.95
C GLY A 34 16.31 -11.23 -3.95
N SER A 35 15.80 -10.23 -3.23
CA SER A 35 14.36 -9.97 -3.04
C SER A 35 13.87 -8.72 -3.79
N GLY A 36 14.56 -8.28 -4.85
CA GLY A 36 14.23 -7.07 -5.60
C GLY A 36 12.77 -7.03 -6.07
N ASP A 37 12.33 -8.03 -6.84
CA ASP A 37 10.93 -8.13 -7.32
C ASP A 37 9.91 -8.09 -6.17
N PHE A 38 10.24 -8.73 -5.04
CA PHE A 38 9.38 -8.77 -3.86
C PHE A 38 9.28 -7.39 -3.17
N ALA A 39 10.41 -6.70 -3.04
CA ALA A 39 10.47 -5.36 -2.49
C ALA A 39 9.74 -4.35 -3.40
N ARG A 40 9.91 -4.46 -4.72
CA ARG A 40 9.21 -3.64 -5.72
C ARG A 40 7.70 -3.77 -5.60
N MET A 41 7.19 -5.00 -5.63
CA MET A 41 5.76 -5.29 -5.51
C MET A 41 5.17 -4.74 -4.21
N THR A 42 5.88 -4.92 -3.09
CA THR A 42 5.46 -4.41 -1.77
C THR A 42 5.37 -2.89 -1.78
N ALA A 43 6.38 -2.22 -2.34
CA ALA A 43 6.43 -0.76 -2.45
C ALA A 43 5.37 -0.20 -3.40
N LEU A 44 5.07 -0.85 -4.54
CA LEU A 44 3.99 -0.41 -5.41
C LEU A 44 2.61 -0.46 -4.73
N ALA A 45 2.43 -1.39 -3.80
CA ALA A 45 1.16 -1.56 -3.12
C ALA A 45 0.95 -0.61 -1.92
N HIS A 46 2.03 -0.06 -1.35
CA HIS A 46 1.97 0.52 0.00
C HIS A 46 0.92 1.64 0.13
N ASP A 47 0.89 2.56 -0.84
CA ASP A 47 0.06 3.75 -0.81
C ASP A 47 -1.16 3.67 -1.74
N LEU A 48 -1.58 2.48 -2.19
CA LEU A 48 -2.72 2.34 -3.10
C LEU A 48 -4.04 2.91 -2.53
N GLY A 49 -4.20 2.98 -1.21
CA GLY A 49 -5.38 3.64 -0.62
C GLY A 49 -5.45 5.16 -0.86
N LYS A 50 -4.35 5.78 -1.33
CA LYS A 50 -4.32 7.20 -1.70
C LYS A 50 -5.11 7.51 -2.98
N TYR A 51 -5.46 6.50 -3.79
CA TYR A 51 -6.40 6.66 -4.92
C TYR A 51 -7.84 6.96 -4.47
N SER A 52 -8.16 6.79 -3.19
CA SER A 52 -9.50 7.11 -2.69
C SER A 52 -9.82 8.60 -2.76
N SER A 53 -11.08 8.92 -3.08
CA SER A 53 -11.56 10.31 -3.03
C SER A 53 -11.42 10.92 -1.62
N ALA A 54 -11.55 10.11 -0.58
CA ALA A 54 -11.36 10.53 0.81
C ALA A 54 -9.92 10.99 1.07
N PHE A 55 -8.91 10.25 0.61
CA PHE A 55 -7.52 10.67 0.76
C PHE A 55 -7.21 11.93 -0.06
N GLN A 56 -7.73 12.04 -1.29
CA GLN A 56 -7.55 13.22 -2.12
C GLN A 56 -8.21 14.48 -1.52
N ARG A 57 -9.34 14.34 -0.80
CA ARG A 57 -9.92 15.46 -0.03
C ARG A 57 -9.06 15.84 1.17
N ARG A 58 -8.51 14.85 1.89
CA ARG A 58 -7.57 15.10 3.00
C ARG A 58 -6.37 15.94 2.55
N LEU A 59 -5.77 15.64 1.40
CA LEU A 59 -4.66 16.43 0.85
C LEU A 59 -5.02 17.90 0.57
N ARG A 60 -6.32 18.21 0.40
CA ARG A 60 -6.85 19.56 0.15
C ARG A 60 -7.33 20.26 1.42
N GLY A 61 -7.03 19.71 2.61
CA GLY A 61 -7.30 20.36 3.89
C GLY A 61 -8.48 19.77 4.69
N ASP A 62 -9.10 18.68 4.24
CA ASP A 62 -10.07 17.95 5.07
C ASP A 62 -9.34 17.32 6.29
N PRO A 63 -9.74 17.64 7.54
CA PRO A 63 -9.04 17.19 8.74
C PRO A 63 -9.20 15.69 9.02
N GLY A 64 -10.08 14.98 8.31
CA GLY A 64 -10.33 13.56 8.52
C GLY A 64 -9.08 12.69 8.36
N ARG A 65 -8.79 11.85 9.37
CA ARG A 65 -7.75 10.82 9.25
C ARG A 65 -8.25 9.72 8.29
N VAL A 66 -7.46 9.44 7.26
CA VAL A 66 -7.75 8.41 6.27
C VAL A 66 -6.76 7.26 6.39
N ASP A 67 -7.27 6.05 6.64
CA ASP A 67 -6.51 4.82 6.50
C ASP A 67 -6.32 4.50 5.01
N HIS A 68 -5.11 4.71 4.52
CA HIS A 68 -4.73 4.42 3.14
C HIS A 68 -3.87 3.14 3.02
N SER A 69 -3.47 2.57 4.16
CA SER A 69 -2.60 1.39 4.20
C SER A 69 -3.38 0.09 4.01
N THR A 70 -4.60 0.02 4.54
CA THR A 70 -5.38 -1.24 4.55
C THR A 70 -5.77 -1.71 3.15
N PHE A 71 -6.14 -0.80 2.24
CA PHE A 71 -6.45 -1.18 0.86
C PHE A 71 -5.22 -1.80 0.17
N GLY A 72 -4.05 -1.16 0.29
CA GLY A 72 -2.80 -1.69 -0.25
C GLY A 72 -2.43 -3.06 0.33
N ALA A 73 -2.65 -3.27 1.63
CA ALA A 73 -2.38 -4.53 2.30
C ALA A 73 -3.30 -5.65 1.78
N GLN A 74 -4.60 -5.36 1.59
CA GLN A 74 -5.54 -6.31 0.98
C GLN A 74 -5.17 -6.63 -0.46
N ALA A 75 -4.80 -5.62 -1.26
CA ALA A 75 -4.41 -5.79 -2.65
C ALA A 75 -3.14 -6.63 -2.80
N VAL A 76 -2.08 -6.34 -2.02
CA VAL A 76 -0.82 -7.10 -2.13
C VAL A 76 -0.94 -8.50 -1.56
N ARG A 77 -1.86 -8.74 -0.61
CA ARG A 77 -2.09 -10.07 -0.03
C ARG A 77 -2.48 -11.10 -1.09
N THR A 78 -3.27 -10.71 -2.08
CA THR A 78 -3.78 -11.64 -3.11
C THR A 78 -2.70 -12.09 -4.10
N VAL A 79 -1.67 -11.26 -4.32
CA VAL A 79 -0.59 -11.52 -5.29
C VAL A 79 0.73 -11.93 -4.65
N GLY A 80 1.00 -11.47 -3.42
CA GLY A 80 2.31 -11.59 -2.77
C GLY A 80 2.28 -12.29 -1.40
N GLY A 81 1.10 -12.60 -0.88
CA GLY A 81 0.94 -13.32 0.39
C GLY A 81 1.04 -12.42 1.63
N LEU A 82 1.33 -13.03 2.78
CA LEU A 82 1.16 -12.39 4.10
C LEU A 82 2.28 -11.39 4.44
N ILE A 83 3.53 -11.69 4.10
CA ILE A 83 4.69 -10.85 4.42
C ILE A 83 4.58 -9.45 3.78
N PRO A 84 4.29 -9.27 2.48
CA PRO A 84 4.17 -7.92 1.92
C PRO A 84 2.96 -7.18 2.50
N ALA A 85 1.88 -7.92 2.83
CA ALA A 85 0.71 -7.33 3.48
C ALA A 85 1.03 -6.75 4.87
N TYR A 86 1.91 -7.38 5.64
CA TYR A 86 2.44 -6.82 6.89
C TYR A 86 3.17 -5.51 6.65
N CYS A 87 4.12 -5.51 5.72
CA CYS A 87 4.93 -4.34 5.42
C CYS A 87 4.05 -3.16 5.00
N VAL A 88 3.06 -3.40 4.13
CA VAL A 88 2.12 -2.38 3.70
C VAL A 88 1.19 -1.93 4.83
N ALA A 89 0.61 -2.85 5.62
CA ALA A 89 -0.28 -2.46 6.71
C ALA A 89 0.42 -1.61 7.79
N GLY A 90 1.73 -1.83 7.98
CA GLY A 90 2.53 -1.21 9.03
C GLY A 90 3.35 0.01 8.62
N HIS A 91 3.30 0.48 7.37
CA HIS A 91 4.32 1.41 6.85
C HIS A 91 4.41 2.78 7.56
N HIS A 92 3.37 3.20 8.31
CA HIS A 92 3.40 4.42 9.14
C HIS A 92 3.60 4.16 10.64
N GLY A 93 3.19 2.98 11.13
CA GLY A 93 3.05 2.70 12.56
C GLY A 93 3.96 1.59 13.08
N GLY A 94 4.75 0.95 12.21
CA GLY A 94 5.44 -0.29 12.50
C GLY A 94 4.57 -1.52 12.25
N LEU A 95 5.17 -2.71 12.38
CA LEU A 95 4.47 -3.97 12.20
C LEU A 95 3.36 -4.12 13.24
N THR A 96 2.13 -4.35 12.78
CA THR A 96 0.98 -4.61 13.64
C THR A 96 1.05 -6.00 14.23
N ASP A 97 0.38 -6.23 15.36
CA ASP A 97 0.09 -7.58 15.82
C ASP A 97 -0.57 -8.40 14.71
N SER A 98 -0.24 -9.69 14.65
CA SER A 98 -0.82 -10.58 13.65
C SER A 98 -2.33 -10.63 13.79
N GLY A 99 -2.81 -10.75 15.03
CA GLY A 99 -4.15 -11.23 15.29
C GLY A 99 -4.32 -12.70 14.90
N GLY A 100 -5.56 -13.12 14.72
CA GLY A 100 -5.88 -14.50 14.35
C GLY A 100 -7.08 -14.65 13.43
N THR A 101 -7.46 -15.90 13.20
CA THR A 101 -8.60 -16.25 12.35
C THR A 101 -9.96 -15.90 12.97
N ALA A 102 -9.99 -15.46 14.23
CA ALA A 102 -11.19 -14.98 14.92
C ALA A 102 -11.44 -13.47 14.75
N ASP A 103 -10.42 -12.70 14.32
CA ASP A 103 -10.50 -11.24 14.27
C ASP A 103 -11.59 -10.74 13.32
N THR A 104 -12.31 -9.70 13.72
CA THR A 104 -13.27 -8.99 12.87
C THR A 104 -12.58 -7.86 12.11
N GLY A 105 -13.27 -7.27 11.12
CA GLY A 105 -12.73 -6.15 10.34
C GLY A 105 -12.43 -4.87 11.13
N ASP A 106 -12.88 -4.81 12.38
CA ASP A 106 -12.75 -3.66 13.27
C ASP A 106 -11.45 -3.71 14.09
N GLU A 107 -10.78 -4.87 14.13
CA GLU A 107 -9.55 -5.05 14.89
C GLU A 107 -8.36 -4.30 14.25
N PRO A 108 -7.42 -3.77 15.06
CA PRO A 108 -6.25 -3.04 14.58
C PRO A 108 -5.14 -3.96 14.03
N THR A 109 -5.28 -5.26 14.23
CA THR A 109 -4.35 -6.34 13.81
C THR A 109 -4.25 -6.46 12.29
N LEU A 110 -3.28 -7.23 11.81
CA LEU A 110 -3.20 -7.55 10.39
C LEU A 110 -4.44 -8.30 9.90
N TYR A 111 -4.87 -9.36 10.60
CA TYR A 111 -6.04 -10.13 10.17
C TYR A 111 -7.32 -9.29 10.18
N GLY A 112 -7.49 -8.39 11.15
CA GLY A 112 -8.60 -7.43 11.16
C GLY A 112 -8.57 -6.51 9.96
N ARG A 113 -7.42 -5.89 9.68
CA ARG A 113 -7.22 -5.05 8.48
C ARG A 113 -7.51 -5.81 7.17
N LEU A 114 -7.03 -7.04 7.05
CA LEU A 114 -7.26 -7.87 5.86
C LEU A 114 -8.73 -8.29 5.67
N ARG A 115 -9.52 -8.27 6.75
CA ARG A 115 -10.96 -8.58 6.73
C ARG A 115 -11.85 -7.36 6.67
N ARG A 116 -11.29 -6.16 6.85
CA ARG A 116 -12.02 -4.89 6.84
C ARG A 116 -12.81 -4.73 5.54
N LYS A 117 -14.10 -4.46 5.69
CA LYS A 117 -15.03 -4.20 4.58
C LYS A 117 -15.36 -2.72 4.51
N GLY A 118 -15.97 -2.28 3.42
CA GLY A 118 -16.40 -0.89 3.24
C GLY A 118 -15.23 0.09 3.12
N LEU A 119 -14.06 -0.36 2.64
CA LEU A 119 -12.97 0.54 2.31
C LEU A 119 -13.37 1.49 1.19
N PRO A 120 -12.84 2.73 1.16
CA PRO A 120 -13.04 3.63 0.04
C PRO A 120 -12.60 3.00 -1.29
N ASP A 121 -13.35 3.29 -2.36
CA ASP A 121 -12.97 2.84 -3.70
C ASP A 121 -11.63 3.45 -4.12
N CYS A 122 -10.72 2.58 -4.54
CA CYS A 122 -9.39 2.92 -5.03
C CYS A 122 -9.13 2.29 -6.40
N GLY A 123 -10.14 1.71 -7.08
CA GLY A 123 -9.98 0.92 -8.30
C GLY A 123 -9.27 1.63 -9.46
N ALA A 124 -9.27 2.96 -9.45
CA ALA A 124 -8.53 3.78 -10.42
C ALA A 124 -7.03 3.43 -10.52
N TYR A 125 -6.43 2.86 -9.47
CA TYR A 125 -5.03 2.44 -9.49
C TYR A 125 -4.71 1.47 -10.64
N GLN A 126 -5.68 0.66 -11.07
CA GLN A 126 -5.49 -0.36 -12.09
C GLN A 126 -5.21 0.23 -13.48
N ASN A 127 -5.50 1.51 -13.69
CA ASN A 127 -5.18 2.21 -14.94
C ASN A 127 -3.69 2.58 -15.04
N GLU A 128 -3.00 2.64 -13.89
CA GLU A 128 -1.63 3.17 -13.79
C GLU A 128 -0.64 2.11 -13.29
N ILE A 129 -1.09 1.20 -12.43
CA ILE A 129 -0.26 0.20 -11.74
C ILE A 129 -0.82 -1.20 -11.96
N THR A 130 0.06 -2.13 -12.32
CA THR A 130 -0.23 -3.57 -12.28
C THR A 130 0.57 -4.22 -11.16
N LEU A 131 -0.12 -4.82 -10.20
CA LEU A 131 0.52 -5.67 -9.20
C LEU A 131 0.72 -7.07 -9.78
N SER A 132 1.98 -7.47 -9.94
CA SER A 132 2.35 -8.81 -10.39
C SER A 132 3.04 -9.58 -9.25
N PRO A 133 2.83 -10.90 -9.14
CA PRO A 133 3.58 -11.72 -8.20
C PRO A 133 5.08 -11.56 -8.42
N ALA A 134 5.84 -11.44 -7.34
CA ALA A 134 7.29 -11.49 -7.43
C ALA A 134 7.73 -12.84 -8.01
N LYS A 135 8.82 -12.85 -8.78
CA LYS A 135 9.39 -14.12 -9.25
C LYS A 135 9.74 -14.99 -8.03
N PRO A 136 9.56 -16.32 -8.13
CA PRO A 136 9.94 -17.22 -7.05
C PRO A 136 11.40 -16.96 -6.67
N TRP A 137 11.66 -16.87 -5.36
CA TRP A 137 13.02 -16.91 -4.84
C TRP A 137 13.67 -18.20 -5.32
N ARG A 138 14.66 -18.07 -6.20
CA ARG A 138 15.51 -19.19 -6.63
C ARG A 138 16.65 -19.25 -5.63
N CYS A 139 16.55 -20.21 -4.71
CA CYS A 139 17.65 -20.64 -3.87
C CYS A 139 18.73 -21.31 -4.72
#